data_AF-A0A2E0SUU3-F1
#
_entry.id   AF-A0A2E0SUU3-F1
#
_cell.length_a   1.000
_cell.length_b   1.000
_cell.length_c   1.000
_cell.angle_alpha   90.00
_cell.angle_beta   90.00
_cell.angle_gamma   90.00
#
_symmetry.space_group_name_H-M   'P 1'
#
loop_
_entity.id
_entity.type
_entity.pdbx_description
1 polymer ?
#
loop_
_entity_poly.entity_id
_entity_poly.type
_entity_poly.pdbx_seq_one_letter_code
_entity_poly.pdbx_strand_id
1 'polypeptide(L)' 'MADINSKISKGLLGTKLGMTQVWDENGKLVPVTVIEVAPNVVTQVRTPEKDGYNAVQIAYGQIDPRKVNKP' A
#
# COMPACT_ATOMS: atom_id res chain seq x y z
N MET A 1 15.96 -6.46 -22.44
CA MET A 1 14.58 -6.20 -22.91
C MET A 1 13.73 -6.09 -21.67
N ALA A 2 13.25 -4.89 -21.35
CA ALA A 2 12.30 -4.68 -20.27
C ALA A 2 10.91 -4.94 -20.83
N ASP A 3 10.15 -5.82 -20.19
CA ASP A 3 8.79 -6.14 -20.59
C ASP A 3 7.92 -4.88 -20.58
N ILE A 4 7.30 -4.60 -21.73
CA ILE A 4 6.35 -3.49 -21.99
C ILE A 4 5.07 -3.53 -21.13
N ASN A 5 4.94 -4.52 -20.23
CA ASN A 5 3.86 -4.62 -19.24
C ASN A 5 4.31 -4.41 -17.79
N SER A 6 5.59 -4.11 -17.52
CA SER A 6 6.07 -3.82 -16.17
C SER A 6 5.79 -2.37 -15.77
N LYS A 7 4.57 -2.09 -15.29
CA LYS A 7 4.24 -0.80 -14.70
C LYS A 7 4.95 -0.69 -13.34
N ILE A 8 6.05 0.06 -13.27
CA ILE A 8 6.68 0.45 -12.00
C ILE A 8 5.69 1.37 -11.27
N SER A 9 4.82 0.77 -10.47
CA SER A 9 3.83 1.47 -9.66
C SER A 9 4.30 1.46 -8.21
N LYS A 10 4.49 2.67 -7.67
CA LYS A 10 4.74 2.85 -6.23
C LYS A 10 3.39 2.69 -5.53
N GLY A 11 3.28 1.69 -4.65
CA GLY A 11 2.09 1.42 -3.85
C GLY A 11 2.33 1.70 -2.37
N LEU A 12 1.26 1.96 -1.64
CA LEU A 12 1.23 2.09 -0.19
C LEU A 12 0.10 1.22 0.36
N LEU A 13 0.27 0.70 1.56
CA LEU A 13 -0.79 0.07 2.32
C LEU A 13 -1.49 1.13 3.19
N GLY A 14 -2.81 1.00 3.31
CA GLY A 14 -3.63 1.88 4.13
C GLY A 14 -4.93 1.19 4.57
N THR A 15 -5.54 1.70 5.63
CA THR A 15 -6.79 1.19 6.20
C THR A 15 -7.95 2.06 5.75
N LYS A 16 -9.02 1.44 5.23
CA LYS A 16 -10.26 2.17 4.93
C LYS A 16 -10.92 2.60 6.24
N LEU A 17 -10.98 3.91 6.47
CA LEU A 17 -11.67 4.47 7.64
C LEU A 17 -13.17 4.67 7.38
N GLY A 18 -13.54 5.02 6.15
CA GLY A 18 -14.93 5.29 5.83
C GLY A 18 -15.11 6.10 4.56
N MET A 19 -16.29 6.68 4.41
CA MET A 19 -16.67 7.52 3.28
C MET A 19 -17.19 8.86 3.80
N THR A 20 -16.84 9.92 3.09
CA THR A 20 -17.33 11.29 3.33
C THR A 20 -17.55 11.95 1.97
N GLN A 21 -17.82 13.24 1.96
CA GLN A 21 -18.09 14.04 0.77
C GLN A 21 -17.34 15.36 0.83
N VAL A 22 -16.85 15.82 -0.32
CA VAL A 22 -16.16 17.10 -0.50
C VAL A 22 -16.83 17.87 -1.63
N TRP A 23 -16.77 19.20 -1.59
CA TRP A 23 -17.19 20.05 -2.71
C TRP A 23 -15.99 20.28 -3.63
N ASP A 24 -16.19 20.15 -4.93
CA ASP A 24 -15.19 20.55 -5.92
C ASP A 24 -15.31 22.04 -6.28
N GLU A 25 -14.38 22.52 -7.12
CA GLU A 25 -14.31 23.92 -7.55
C GLU A 25 -15.53 24.39 -8.36
N ASN A 26 -16.28 23.44 -8.94
CA ASN A 26 -17.49 23.72 -9.72
C ASN A 26 -18.76 23.65 -8.87
N GLY A 27 -18.63 23.51 -7.54
CA GLY A 27 -19.76 23.39 -6.62
C GLY A 27 -20.47 22.05 -6.72
N LYS A 28 -19.82 20.98 -7.18
CA LYS A 28 -20.37 19.62 -7.18
C LYS A 28 -19.96 18.87 -5.92
N LEU A 29 -20.90 18.13 -5.34
CA LEU A 29 -20.64 17.24 -4.21
C LEU A 29 -20.05 15.91 -4.70
N VAL A 30 -18.83 15.59 -4.26
CA VAL A 30 -18.08 14.40 -4.65
C VAL A 30 -17.93 13.46 -3.46
N PRO A 31 -18.44 12.21 -3.53
CA PRO A 31 -18.21 11.21 -2.50
C PRO A 31 -16.77 10.70 -2.56
N VAL A 32 -16.12 10.61 -1.41
CA VAL A 32 -14.72 10.20 -1.28
C VAL A 32 -14.56 9.14 -0.18
N THR A 33 -13.56 8.27 -0.32
CA THR A 33 -13.18 7.29 0.73
C THR A 33 -11.95 7.80 1.47
N VAL A 34 -12.00 7.79 2.79
CA VAL A 34 -10.88 8.15 3.65
C VAL A 34 -10.03 6.92 3.90
N ILE A 35 -8.75 7.00 3.55
CA ILE A 35 -7.75 5.95 3.79
C ILE A 35 -6.72 6.48 4.79
N GLU A 36 -6.54 5.77 5.90
CA GLU A 36 -5.47 6.04 6.86
C GLU A 36 -4.17 5.37 6.44
N VAL A 37 -3.10 6.15 6.36
CA VAL A 37 -1.76 5.66 6.04
C VAL A 37 -0.86 5.82 7.26
N ALA A 38 -0.57 4.71 7.93
CA ALA A 38 0.48 4.57 8.91
C ALA A 38 1.86 4.35 8.23
N PRO A 39 2.98 4.37 8.97
CA PRO A 39 4.31 4.10 8.41
C PRO A 39 4.35 2.78 7.63
N ASN A 40 4.79 2.88 6.38
CA ASN A 40 4.98 1.75 5.47
C ASN A 40 6.48 1.44 5.40
N VAL A 41 6.89 0.25 5.86
CA VAL A 41 8.30 -0.16 5.92
C VAL A 41 8.57 -1.24 4.89
N VAL A 42 9.60 -1.07 4.07
CA VAL A 42 10.05 -2.12 3.15
C VAL A 42 10.75 -3.21 3.96
N THR A 43 10.17 -4.41 3.99
CA THR A 43 10.73 -5.55 4.74
C THR A 43 11.56 -6.49 3.88
N GLN A 44 11.26 -6.58 2.59
CA GLN A 44 12.00 -7.43 1.65
C GLN A 44 11.93 -6.86 0.24
N VAL A 45 13.05 -6.96 -0.49
CA VAL A 45 13.11 -6.76 -1.93
C VAL A 45 13.31 -8.13 -2.57
N ARG A 46 12.40 -8.51 -3.48
CA ARG A 46 12.43 -9.78 -4.21
C ARG A 46 12.97 -9.57 -5.59
N THR A 47 13.88 -10.46 -6.00
CA THR A 47 14.54 -10.39 -7.31
C THR A 47 14.31 -11.67 -8.10
N PRO A 48 14.34 -11.62 -9.45
CA PRO A 48 14.09 -12.79 -10.28
C PRO A 48 15.05 -13.95 -10.01
N GLU A 49 16.30 -13.66 -9.65
CA GLU A 49 17.34 -14.66 -9.41
C GLU A 49 17.10 -15.46 -8.12
N LYS A 50 16.48 -14.85 -7.11
CA LYS A 50 16.26 -15.47 -5.80
C LYS A 50 14.82 -15.97 -5.63
N ASP A 51 13.85 -15.21 -6.12
CA ASP A 51 12.42 -15.40 -5.85
C ASP A 51 11.61 -15.76 -7.11
N GLY A 52 12.19 -15.68 -8.31
CA GLY A 52 11.51 -15.95 -9.57
C GLY A 52 10.66 -14.79 -10.12
N TYR A 53 10.64 -13.64 -9.44
CA TYR A 53 9.91 -12.44 -9.87
C TYR A 53 10.46 -11.16 -9.22
N ASN A 54 10.08 -10.00 -9.77
CA ASN A 54 10.38 -8.68 -9.20
C ASN A 54 9.23 -8.21 -8.30
N ALA A 55 9.51 -7.94 -7.01
CA ALA A 55 8.54 -7.33 -6.11
C ALA A 55 9.18 -6.66 -4.89
N VAL A 56 8.38 -5.84 -4.19
CA VAL A 56 8.73 -5.26 -2.89
C VAL A 56 7.68 -5.66 -1.88
N GLN A 57 8.11 -6.19 -0.74
CA GLN A 57 7.24 -6.46 0.40
C GLN A 57 7.24 -5.26 1.34
N ILE A 58 6.04 -4.82 1.72
CA ILE A 58 5.81 -3.67 2.59
C ILE A 58 5.04 -4.14 3.81
N ALA A 59 5.50 -3.76 5.00
CA ALA A 59 4.78 -3.90 6.25
C ALA A 59 4.04 -2.61 6.60
N TYR A 60 2.87 -2.75 7.21
CA TYR A 60 1.99 -1.67 7.60
C TYR A 60 1.36 -1.94 8.97
N GLY A 61 1.20 -0.87 9.74
CA GLY A 61 0.62 -0.91 11.07
C GLY A 61 1.60 -1.38 12.14
N GLN A 62 1.17 -1.30 13.39
CA GLN A 62 1.90 -1.84 14.52
C GLN A 62 1.06 -2.93 15.19
N ILE A 63 1.74 -3.98 15.61
CA ILE A 63 1.17 -5.06 16.42
C ILE A 63 1.91 -5.12 17.75
N ASP A 64 1.18 -5.32 18.84
CA ASP A 64 1.79 -5.58 20.15
C ASP A 64 2.76 -6.77 20.01
N PRO A 65 4.03 -6.65 20.43
CA PRO A 65 5.01 -7.73 20.35
C PRO A 65 4.56 -9.05 21.00
N ARG A 66 3.60 -9.02 21.94
CA ARG A 66 3.04 -10.24 22.56
C ARG A 66 2.03 -10.98 21.68
N LYS A 67 1.52 -10.33 20.63
CA LYS A 67 0.51 -10.88 19.71
C LYS A 67 1.13 -11.45 18.43
N VAL A 68 2.45 -11.40 18.28
CA VAL A 68 3.15 -11.99 17.13
C VAL A 68 3.42 -13.47 17.37
N ASN A 69 3.34 -14.28 16.31
CA ASN A 69 3.67 -15.70 16.38
C ASN A 69 5.18 -15.91 16.30
N LYS A 70 5.67 -16.96 16.96
CA LYS A 70 7.07 -17.40 16.82
C LYS A 70 7.28 -17.95 15.39
N PRO A 71 8.38 -17.57 14.70
CA PRO A 71 8.71 -18.11 13.39
C PRO A 71 9.03 -19.60 13.42
#